data_AF-A0A942DM84-F1
#
_entry.id   AF-A0A942DM84-F1
#
_cell.length_a   1.000
_cell.length_b   1.000
_cell.length_c   1.000
_cell.angle_alpha   90.00
_cell.angle_beta   90.00
_cell.angle_gamma   90.00
#
_symmetry.space_group_name_H-M   'P 1'
#
loop_
_entity.id
_entity.type
_entity.pdbx_description
1 polymer ?
#
loop_
_entity_poly.entity_id
_entity_poly.type
_entity_poly.pdbx_seq_one_letter_code
_entity_poly.pdbx_strand_id
1 'polypeptide(L)'
;MRKRDWLLVTLPLIVTWIIDRVSKVAASNMPGSSTHGPVSFILHHNHGAMLGLFSDLPAVLRIVSLSTGGAFLICSYAIVQYLLPIRSLMLRSGLSILLGGILGNVADRIIYGYVIDFIVLGSPSLSSPAFNLADALQWVGYGMIVFAIIREGDLLWPENNARKVYWINRKFQLKYCLVLMAVGLSLTLISLVFSYTYLRVTISELVGNNQFLLNKFLIPFVITYAIICVAFCAILFAVGRLISHRIAGPVYAFERFLIDNLLEGKDRGLKLRSGDEFRHLEELAEKVREELRRRKPPEDPSTQEPRP
;
A
#
# COMPACT_ATOMS: atom_id res chain seq x y z
N MET A 1 14.43 0.83 -4.01
CA MET A 1 14.23 1.66 -5.22
C MET A 1 15.37 2.66 -5.34
N ARG A 2 15.94 2.86 -6.53
CA ARG A 2 16.91 3.94 -6.77
C ARG A 2 16.17 5.30 -6.81
N LYS A 3 16.88 6.40 -6.57
CA LYS A 3 16.29 7.77 -6.60
C LYS A 3 15.50 8.04 -7.90
N ARG A 4 16.00 7.55 -9.04
CA ARG A 4 15.33 7.67 -10.36
C ARG A 4 14.01 6.90 -10.44
N ASP A 5 13.89 5.78 -9.73
CA ASP A 5 12.66 4.96 -9.74
C ASP A 5 11.54 5.63 -8.95
N TRP A 6 11.87 6.45 -7.95
CA TRP A 6 10.88 7.26 -7.22
C TRP A 6 10.32 8.38 -8.09
N LEU A 7 11.15 9.03 -8.91
CA LEU A 7 10.68 10.07 -9.84
C LEU A 7 9.62 9.55 -10.81
N LEU A 8 9.79 8.32 -11.32
CA LEU A 8 8.83 7.68 -12.23
C LEU A 8 7.45 7.45 -11.60
N VAL A 9 7.40 7.34 -10.28
CA VAL A 9 6.19 7.06 -9.50
C VAL A 9 5.58 8.35 -8.95
N THR A 10 6.39 9.32 -8.55
CA THR A 10 5.90 10.59 -8.04
C THR A 10 5.43 11.53 -9.15
N LEU A 11 6.01 11.45 -10.35
CA LEU A 11 5.66 12.35 -11.46
C LEU A 11 4.19 12.20 -11.89
N PRO A 12 3.64 10.99 -12.17
CA PRO A 12 2.24 10.87 -12.58
C PRO A 12 1.26 11.33 -11.51
N LEU A 13 1.60 11.13 -10.23
CA LEU A 13 0.82 11.61 -9.09
C LEU A 13 0.74 13.15 -9.08
N ILE A 14 1.89 13.81 -9.15
CA ILE A 14 1.98 15.28 -9.15
C ILE A 14 1.28 15.87 -10.37
N VAL A 15 1.51 15.30 -11.55
CA VAL A 15 0.88 15.75 -12.79
C VAL A 15 -0.64 15.63 -12.70
N THR A 16 -1.16 14.50 -12.22
CA THR A 16 -2.61 14.30 -12.02
C THR A 16 -3.19 15.36 -11.08
N TRP A 17 -2.53 15.60 -9.95
CA TRP A 17 -2.96 16.60 -8.98
C TRP A 17 -2.96 18.02 -9.55
N ILE A 18 -1.92 18.41 -10.30
CA ILE A 18 -1.82 19.73 -10.94
C ILE A 18 -2.93 19.89 -12.00
N ILE A 19 -3.13 18.89 -12.85
CA ILE A 19 -4.16 18.91 -13.90
C ILE A 19 -5.55 19.11 -13.28
N ASP A 20 -5.87 18.33 -12.25
CA ASP A 20 -7.13 18.49 -11.53
C ASP A 20 -7.26 19.88 -10.92
N ARG A 21 -6.22 20.36 -10.24
CA ARG A 21 -6.24 21.66 -9.57
C ARG A 21 -6.45 22.81 -10.55
N VAL A 22 -5.74 22.81 -11.67
CA VAL A 22 -5.88 23.83 -12.72
C VAL A 22 -7.27 23.78 -13.33
N SER A 23 -7.79 22.57 -13.60
CA SER A 23 -9.12 22.40 -14.19
C SER A 23 -10.25 22.95 -13.29
N LYS A 24 -10.14 22.73 -11.98
CA LYS A 24 -11.10 23.26 -10.99
C LYS A 24 -11.04 24.78 -10.86
N VAL A 25 -9.84 25.35 -10.84
CA VAL A 25 -9.67 26.82 -10.84
C VAL A 25 -10.27 27.44 -12.11
N ALA A 26 -10.07 26.81 -13.27
CA ALA A 26 -10.68 27.26 -14.51
C ALA A 26 -12.22 27.17 -14.46
N ALA A 27 -12.76 26.07 -13.95
CA ALA A 27 -14.20 25.87 -13.79
C ALA A 27 -14.85 26.89 -12.84
N SER A 28 -14.19 27.23 -11.73
CA SER A 28 -14.69 28.23 -10.77
C SER A 28 -14.78 29.65 -11.35
N ASN A 29 -14.03 29.94 -12.42
CA ASN A 29 -14.04 31.24 -13.09
C ASN A 29 -15.02 31.30 -14.28
N MET A 30 -15.77 30.23 -14.56
CA MET A 30 -16.74 30.23 -15.66
C MET A 30 -17.97 31.09 -15.32
N PRO A 31 -18.42 31.99 -16.21
CA PRO A 31 -19.54 32.90 -15.96
C PRO A 31 -20.93 32.24 -16.00
N GLY A 32 -21.03 30.96 -16.37
CA GLY A 32 -22.29 30.22 -16.46
C GLY A 32 -22.10 28.79 -16.97
N SER A 33 -23.20 28.07 -17.18
CA SER A 33 -23.17 26.73 -17.79
C SER A 33 -22.97 26.80 -19.30
N SER A 34 -22.20 25.86 -19.84
CA SER A 34 -22.03 25.70 -21.30
C SER A 34 -22.21 24.25 -21.70
N THR A 35 -22.97 24.00 -22.76
CA THR A 35 -23.24 22.64 -23.26
C THR A 35 -22.73 22.51 -24.68
N HIS A 36 -21.87 21.51 -24.90
CA HIS A 36 -21.27 21.18 -26.18
C HIS A 36 -21.56 19.71 -26.52
N GLY A 37 -22.69 19.49 -27.21
CA GLY A 37 -23.14 18.14 -27.55
C GLY A 37 -23.45 17.31 -26.29
N PRO A 38 -22.88 16.10 -26.13
CA PRO A 38 -23.13 15.26 -24.96
C PRO A 38 -22.35 15.69 -23.70
N VAL A 39 -21.54 16.76 -23.76
CA VAL A 39 -20.75 17.26 -22.63
C VAL A 39 -21.30 18.60 -22.19
N SER A 40 -21.64 18.72 -20.91
CA SER A 40 -22.05 19.97 -20.29
C SER A 40 -21.06 20.35 -19.18
N PHE A 41 -20.68 21.61 -19.15
CA PHE A 41 -19.88 22.21 -18.08
C PHE A 41 -20.81 23.00 -17.16
N ILE A 42 -21.00 22.50 -15.94
CA ILE A 42 -21.89 23.06 -14.93
C ILE A 42 -21.19 22.99 -13.58
N LEU A 43 -20.94 24.14 -12.96
CA LEU A 43 -20.31 24.20 -11.64
C LEU A 43 -21.23 23.61 -10.57
N HIS A 44 -20.75 22.59 -9.87
CA HIS A 44 -21.44 21.91 -8.80
C HIS A 44 -20.52 21.74 -7.58
N HIS A 45 -21.00 22.10 -6.40
CA HIS A 45 -20.24 21.97 -5.16
C HIS A 45 -20.70 20.73 -4.38
N ASN A 46 -19.85 19.73 -4.35
CA ASN A 46 -20.15 18.43 -3.75
C ASN A 46 -19.61 18.34 -2.32
N HIS A 47 -20.53 18.40 -1.35
CA HIS A 47 -20.21 18.33 0.08
C HIS A 47 -20.09 16.91 0.64
N GLY A 48 -20.45 15.88 -0.14
CA GLY A 48 -20.36 14.49 0.29
C GLY A 48 -18.90 14.04 0.40
N ALA A 49 -18.58 13.26 1.42
CA ALA A 49 -17.48 12.29 1.33
C ALA A 49 -18.09 10.93 0.99
N MET A 50 -17.37 10.12 0.19
CA MET A 50 -17.74 8.77 -0.31
C MET A 50 -19.19 8.33 0.04
N LEU A 51 -20.14 8.52 -0.88
CA LEU A 51 -21.57 8.13 -0.73
C LEU A 51 -22.37 8.90 0.35
N GLY A 52 -21.93 10.08 0.79
CA GLY A 52 -22.60 10.87 1.85
C GLY A 52 -22.14 10.53 3.26
N LEU A 53 -21.23 9.55 3.42
CA LEU A 53 -20.59 9.30 4.70
C LEU A 53 -19.79 10.53 5.13
N PHE A 54 -19.92 10.95 6.39
CA PHE A 54 -19.23 12.11 6.98
C PHE A 54 -19.73 13.51 6.57
N SER A 55 -20.81 13.66 5.78
CA SER A 55 -21.37 14.98 5.42
C SER A 55 -21.94 15.72 6.64
N ASP A 56 -22.53 14.99 7.58
CA ASP A 56 -23.18 15.54 8.77
C ASP A 56 -22.20 15.79 9.93
N LEU A 57 -20.91 15.50 9.72
CA LEU A 57 -19.89 15.76 10.71
C LEU A 57 -19.55 17.27 10.74
N PRO A 58 -19.37 17.83 11.94
CA PRO A 58 -18.81 19.17 12.11
C PRO A 58 -17.46 19.32 11.40
N ALA A 59 -17.21 20.51 10.84
CA ALA A 59 -16.09 20.76 9.92
C ALA A 59 -14.73 20.29 10.46
N VAL A 60 -14.46 20.51 11.75
CA VAL A 60 -13.21 20.09 12.40
C VAL A 60 -13.03 18.56 12.36
N LEU A 61 -14.07 17.79 12.68
CA LEU A 61 -14.00 16.32 12.63
C LEU A 61 -13.87 15.81 11.20
N ARG A 62 -14.54 16.45 10.24
CA ARG A 62 -14.39 16.11 8.83
C ARG A 62 -12.95 16.31 8.36
N ILE A 63 -12.31 17.41 8.75
CA ILE A 63 -10.90 17.70 8.42
C ILE A 63 -9.96 16.68 9.10
N VAL A 64 -10.15 16.38 10.38
CA VAL A 64 -9.31 15.41 11.12
C VAL A 64 -9.44 14.00 10.52
N SER A 65 -10.66 13.54 10.22
CA SER A 65 -10.89 12.23 9.61
C SER A 65 -10.31 12.13 8.19
N LEU A 66 -10.50 13.17 7.36
CA LEU A 66 -9.94 13.20 6.00
C LEU A 66 -8.42 13.30 5.98
N SER A 67 -7.82 14.09 6.88
CA SER A 67 -6.36 14.22 6.98
C SER A 67 -5.69 12.94 7.50
N THR A 68 -6.28 12.30 8.51
CA THR A 68 -5.76 11.02 9.04
C THR A 68 -5.92 9.89 8.02
N GLY A 69 -7.08 9.80 7.36
CA GLY A 69 -7.30 8.84 6.26
C GLY A 69 -6.38 9.10 5.07
N GLY A 70 -6.14 10.37 4.72
CA GLY A 70 -5.19 10.77 3.69
C GLY A 70 -3.76 10.36 4.02
N ALA A 71 -3.31 10.57 5.25
CA ALA A 71 -1.99 10.14 5.72
C ALA A 71 -1.83 8.62 5.63
N PHE A 72 -2.86 7.86 6.05
CA PHE A 72 -2.88 6.40 5.92
C PHE A 72 -2.77 5.94 4.46
N LEU A 73 -3.49 6.59 3.53
CA LEU A 73 -3.44 6.29 2.10
C LEU A 73 -2.06 6.58 1.50
N ILE A 74 -1.43 7.71 1.85
CA ILE A 74 -0.08 8.06 1.39
C ILE A 74 0.96 7.04 1.89
N CYS A 75 0.89 6.67 3.18
CA CYS A 75 1.77 5.65 3.75
C CYS A 75 1.58 4.28 3.07
N SER A 76 0.32 3.86 2.88
CA SER A 76 -0.01 2.61 2.20
C SER A 76 0.50 2.60 0.76
N TYR A 77 0.32 3.69 0.04
CA TYR A 77 0.85 3.88 -1.30
C TYR A 77 2.37 3.77 -1.35
N ALA A 78 3.11 4.44 -0.46
CA ALA A 78 4.56 4.38 -0.43
C ALA A 78 5.07 2.95 -0.19
N ILE A 79 4.40 2.20 0.70
CA ILE A 79 4.71 0.79 0.97
C ILE A 79 4.42 -0.07 -0.26
N VAL A 80 3.24 0.05 -0.87
CA VAL A 80 2.87 -0.71 -2.08
C VAL A 80 3.86 -0.43 -3.21
N GLN A 81 4.22 0.83 -3.44
CA GLN A 81 5.19 1.20 -4.46
C GLN A 81 6.57 0.61 -4.20
N TYR A 82 7.00 0.56 -2.94
CA TYR A 82 8.26 -0.07 -2.55
C TYR A 82 8.26 -1.59 -2.78
N LEU A 83 7.12 -2.26 -2.57
CA LEU A 83 6.97 -3.71 -2.70
C LEU A 83 6.82 -4.19 -4.15
N LEU A 84 6.31 -3.33 -5.05
CA LEU A 84 6.07 -3.70 -6.44
C LEU A 84 7.37 -3.94 -7.24
N PRO A 85 7.38 -4.93 -8.16
CA PRO A 85 8.50 -5.15 -9.06
C PRO A 85 8.84 -3.88 -9.85
N ILE A 86 10.14 -3.55 -9.96
CA ILE A 86 10.62 -2.34 -10.66
C ILE A 86 10.14 -2.29 -12.13
N ARG A 87 9.93 -3.45 -12.75
CA ARG A 87 9.50 -3.58 -14.14
C ARG A 87 8.00 -3.30 -14.37
N SER A 88 7.19 -3.23 -13.31
CA SER A 88 5.74 -3.04 -13.39
C SER A 88 5.36 -1.55 -13.50
N LEU A 89 5.87 -0.86 -14.53
CA LEU A 89 5.72 0.59 -14.69
C LEU A 89 4.25 1.01 -14.85
N MET A 90 3.45 0.20 -15.53
CA MET A 90 2.05 0.51 -15.81
C MET A 90 1.20 0.45 -14.53
N LEU A 91 1.36 -0.59 -13.72
CA LEU A 91 0.69 -0.72 -12.42
C LEU A 91 1.06 0.42 -11.47
N ARG A 92 2.36 0.74 -11.40
CA ARG A 92 2.86 1.82 -10.54
C ARG A 92 2.32 3.17 -10.96
N SER A 93 2.28 3.45 -12.27
CA SER A 93 1.73 4.69 -12.80
C SER A 93 0.22 4.78 -12.57
N GLY A 94 -0.52 3.67 -12.76
CA GLY A 94 -1.96 3.60 -12.47
C GLY A 94 -2.28 3.90 -11.00
N LEU A 95 -1.51 3.33 -10.05
CA LEU A 95 -1.61 3.64 -8.62
C LEU A 95 -1.32 5.11 -8.30
N SER A 96 -0.36 5.70 -9.01
CA SER A 96 0.06 7.10 -8.83
C SER A 96 -1.02 8.07 -9.29
N ILE A 97 -1.64 7.79 -10.45
CA ILE A 97 -2.76 8.57 -11.00
C ILE A 97 -3.96 8.47 -10.06
N LEU A 98 -4.31 7.25 -9.64
CA LEU A 98 -5.42 7.02 -8.71
C LEU A 98 -5.24 7.80 -7.41
N LEU A 99 -4.05 7.74 -6.79
CA LEU A 99 -3.76 8.49 -5.57
C LEU A 99 -3.76 10.01 -5.82
N GLY A 100 -3.21 10.48 -6.94
CA GLY A 100 -3.20 11.89 -7.30
C GLY A 100 -4.61 12.49 -7.35
N GLY A 101 -5.56 11.79 -7.95
CA GLY A 101 -6.97 12.19 -7.98
C GLY A 101 -7.61 12.18 -6.59
N ILE A 102 -7.33 11.17 -5.76
CA ILE A 102 -7.83 11.14 -4.37
C ILE A 102 -7.32 12.36 -3.60
N LEU A 103 -6.03 12.66 -3.69
CA LEU A 103 -5.41 13.78 -2.98
C LEU A 103 -5.95 15.13 -3.47
N GLY A 104 -6.26 15.29 -4.75
CA GLY A 104 -6.92 16.50 -5.27
C GLY A 104 -8.28 16.74 -4.62
N ASN A 105 -9.12 15.70 -4.61
CA ASN A 105 -10.45 15.74 -4.00
C ASN A 105 -10.43 15.87 -2.46
N VAL A 106 -9.40 15.33 -1.78
CA VAL A 106 -9.21 15.53 -0.34
C VAL A 106 -8.73 16.95 -0.05
N ALA A 107 -7.82 17.51 -0.86
CA ALA A 107 -7.33 18.87 -0.69
C ALA A 107 -8.47 19.89 -0.80
N ASP A 108 -9.36 19.76 -1.77
CA ASP A 108 -10.52 20.67 -1.89
C ASP A 108 -11.44 20.59 -0.67
N ARG A 109 -11.68 19.38 -0.13
CA ARG A 109 -12.49 19.23 1.08
C ARG A 109 -11.84 19.85 2.31
N ILE A 110 -10.52 19.88 2.39
CA ILE A 110 -9.78 20.54 3.49
C ILE A 110 -9.82 22.06 3.32
N ILE A 111 -9.62 22.56 2.10
CA ILE A 111 -9.49 24.00 1.83
C ILE A 111 -10.85 24.69 1.73
N TYR A 112 -11.80 24.10 1.01
CA TYR A 112 -13.10 24.69 0.66
C TYR A 112 -14.28 24.05 1.41
N GLY A 113 -14.10 22.83 1.93
CA GLY A 113 -15.18 22.08 2.58
C GLY A 113 -16.12 21.36 1.63
N TYR A 114 -15.81 21.33 0.33
CA TYR A 114 -16.50 20.60 -0.74
C TYR A 114 -15.53 20.30 -1.89
N VAL A 115 -15.95 19.44 -2.82
CA VAL A 115 -15.28 19.21 -4.10
C VAL A 115 -15.93 20.03 -5.19
N ILE A 116 -15.10 20.59 -6.08
CA ILE A 116 -15.56 21.32 -7.26
C ILE A 116 -15.75 20.31 -8.40
N ASP A 117 -17.00 19.98 -8.69
CA ASP A 117 -17.41 19.15 -9.81
C ASP A 117 -17.92 20.07 -10.94
N PHE A 118 -17.59 19.74 -12.19
CA PHE A 118 -17.88 20.66 -13.30
C PHE A 118 -18.18 20.01 -14.64
N ILE A 119 -18.09 18.69 -14.75
CA ILE A 119 -18.35 17.93 -15.98
C ILE A 119 -19.61 17.09 -15.79
N VAL A 120 -20.55 17.21 -16.72
CA VAL A 120 -21.76 16.37 -16.81
C VAL A 120 -21.79 15.76 -18.21
N LEU A 121 -21.93 14.43 -18.30
CA LEU A 121 -22.07 13.72 -19.57
C LEU A 121 -23.52 13.25 -19.77
N GLY A 122 -24.04 13.38 -20.99
CA GLY A 122 -25.33 12.83 -21.38
C GLY A 122 -26.28 13.85 -22.01
N SER A 123 -27.55 13.47 -22.10
CA SER A 123 -28.63 14.30 -22.63
C SER A 123 -29.47 14.90 -21.49
N PRO A 124 -30.32 15.90 -21.76
CA PRO A 124 -31.26 16.43 -20.76
C PRO A 124 -32.18 15.38 -20.12
N SER A 125 -32.40 14.25 -20.81
CA SER A 125 -33.23 13.13 -20.34
C SER A 125 -32.45 12.06 -19.56
N LEU A 126 -31.13 11.96 -19.76
CA LEU A 126 -30.27 10.98 -19.09
C LEU A 126 -28.86 11.55 -18.98
N SER A 127 -28.52 12.06 -17.79
CA SER A 127 -27.22 12.65 -17.49
C SER A 127 -26.50 11.91 -16.38
N SER A 128 -25.17 11.84 -16.45
CA SER A 128 -24.33 11.40 -15.35
C SER A 128 -24.45 12.37 -14.17
N PRO A 129 -24.12 11.93 -12.94
CA PRO A 129 -23.75 12.86 -11.88
C PRO A 129 -22.62 13.79 -12.35
N ALA A 130 -22.55 15.00 -11.79
CA ALA A 130 -21.43 15.88 -12.03
C ALA A 130 -20.14 15.28 -11.45
N PHE A 131 -19.03 15.39 -12.18
CA PHE A 131 -17.72 14.91 -11.78
C PHE A 131 -16.62 15.89 -12.21
N ASN A 132 -15.39 15.63 -11.79
CA ASN A 132 -14.22 16.44 -12.13
C ASN A 132 -13.13 15.62 -12.83
N LEU A 133 -12.02 16.29 -13.18
CA LEU A 133 -10.93 15.64 -13.90
C LEU A 133 -10.15 14.64 -13.02
N ALA A 134 -10.07 14.85 -11.69
CA ALA A 134 -9.55 13.83 -10.78
C ALA A 134 -10.37 12.52 -10.85
N ASP A 135 -11.70 12.58 -10.90
CA ASP A 135 -12.55 11.38 -10.98
C ASP A 135 -12.36 10.65 -12.32
N ALA A 136 -12.26 11.40 -13.43
CA ALA A 136 -11.99 10.81 -14.75
C ALA A 136 -10.61 10.14 -14.81
N LEU A 137 -9.58 10.79 -14.24
CA LEU A 137 -8.23 10.22 -14.18
C LEU A 137 -8.15 9.03 -13.23
N GLN A 138 -8.93 8.99 -12.15
CA GLN A 138 -9.05 7.79 -11.31
C GLN A 138 -9.57 6.58 -12.09
N TRP A 139 -10.57 6.75 -12.96
CA TRP A 139 -11.04 5.68 -13.83
C TRP A 139 -9.94 5.19 -14.79
N VAL A 140 -9.15 6.11 -15.36
CA VAL A 140 -7.99 5.75 -16.19
C VAL A 140 -6.95 4.97 -15.37
N GLY A 141 -6.61 5.46 -14.18
CA GLY A 141 -5.69 4.79 -13.26
C GLY A 141 -6.17 3.38 -12.87
N TYR A 142 -7.47 3.22 -12.59
CA TYR A 142 -8.08 1.93 -12.32
C TYR A 142 -7.98 0.98 -13.51
N GLY A 143 -8.30 1.46 -14.72
CA GLY A 143 -8.14 0.69 -15.95
C GLY A 143 -6.69 0.24 -16.17
N MET A 144 -5.72 1.13 -15.92
CA MET A 144 -4.30 0.80 -16.01
C MET A 144 -3.89 -0.27 -14.99
N ILE A 145 -4.36 -0.18 -13.75
CA ILE A 145 -4.10 -1.18 -12.70
C ILE A 145 -4.66 -2.54 -13.12
N VAL A 146 -5.92 -2.60 -13.52
CA VAL A 146 -6.58 -3.85 -13.93
C VAL A 146 -5.88 -4.46 -15.14
N PHE A 147 -5.59 -3.65 -16.16
CA PHE A 147 -4.89 -4.13 -17.35
C PHE A 147 -3.47 -4.61 -17.03
N ALA A 148 -2.73 -3.91 -16.17
CA ALA A 148 -1.40 -4.32 -15.74
C ALA A 148 -1.46 -5.64 -14.96
N ILE A 149 -2.44 -5.83 -14.08
CA ILE A 149 -2.64 -7.11 -13.36
C ILE A 149 -2.87 -8.26 -14.34
N ILE A 150 -3.71 -8.05 -15.36
CA ILE A 150 -4.02 -9.08 -16.36
C ILE A 150 -2.79 -9.40 -17.23
N ARG A 151 -2.08 -8.37 -17.72
CA ARG A 151 -0.98 -8.54 -18.68
C ARG A 151 0.34 -8.90 -18.03
N GLU A 152 0.61 -8.37 -16.85
CA GLU A 152 1.83 -8.60 -16.08
C GLU A 152 1.64 -9.68 -15.01
N GLY A 153 0.62 -10.53 -15.19
CA GLY A 153 0.28 -11.64 -14.31
C GLY A 153 1.51 -12.49 -13.96
N ASP A 154 2.30 -12.87 -14.95
CA ASP A 154 3.50 -13.70 -14.72
C ASP A 154 4.65 -12.95 -14.03
N LEU A 155 4.70 -11.62 -14.14
CA LEU A 155 5.69 -10.78 -13.47
C LEU A 155 5.34 -10.57 -11.98
N LEU A 156 4.05 -10.45 -11.70
CA LEU A 156 3.48 -10.21 -10.37
C LEU A 156 3.25 -11.52 -9.60
N TRP A 157 2.90 -12.60 -10.30
CA TRP A 157 2.64 -13.96 -9.81
C TRP A 157 3.46 -15.00 -10.62
N PRO A 158 4.80 -14.99 -10.56
CA PRO A 158 5.62 -15.93 -11.33
C PRO A 158 5.27 -17.39 -11.00
N GLU A 159 4.80 -18.14 -12.00
CA GLU A 159 4.35 -19.53 -11.89
C GLU A 159 5.46 -20.49 -11.41
N ASN A 160 6.74 -20.06 -11.51
CA ASN A 160 7.90 -20.81 -11.06
C ASN A 160 8.36 -20.49 -9.63
N ASN A 161 7.43 -20.33 -8.69
CA ASN A 161 7.75 -20.33 -7.27
C ASN A 161 7.35 -21.66 -6.61
N ALA A 162 8.06 -22.72 -6.99
CA ALA A 162 8.09 -23.98 -6.25
C ALA A 162 8.75 -23.77 -4.88
N ARG A 163 7.95 -23.24 -3.93
CA ARG A 163 7.79 -23.73 -2.55
C ARG A 163 6.60 -22.96 -1.95
N LYS A 164 5.41 -23.58 -2.01
CA LYS A 164 4.10 -23.10 -1.53
C LYS A 164 4.00 -23.02 0.01
N VAL A 165 5.04 -22.53 0.70
CA VAL A 165 5.04 -22.38 2.16
C VAL A 165 5.60 -21.01 2.51
N TYR A 166 4.70 -20.06 2.78
CA TYR A 166 5.05 -18.73 3.29
C TYR A 166 5.48 -18.75 4.77
N TRP A 167 5.25 -19.87 5.46
CA TRP A 167 5.57 -20.07 6.87
C TRP A 167 6.64 -21.14 7.03
N ILE A 168 7.90 -20.76 6.90
CA ILE A 168 9.05 -21.68 6.93
C ILE A 168 9.51 -21.93 8.38
N ASN A 169 9.35 -20.92 9.25
CA ASN A 169 9.55 -21.04 10.69
C ASN A 169 8.43 -20.27 11.40
N ARG A 170 7.28 -20.93 11.58
CA ARG A 170 6.06 -20.29 12.06
C ARG A 170 6.25 -19.62 13.41
N LYS A 171 6.98 -20.24 14.35
CA LYS A 171 7.26 -19.64 15.66
C LYS A 171 8.06 -18.34 15.54
N PHE A 172 9.14 -18.35 14.75
CA PHE A 172 9.97 -17.16 14.53
C PHE A 172 9.18 -16.04 13.83
N GLN A 173 8.53 -16.35 12.70
CA GLN A 173 7.82 -15.36 11.91
C GLN A 173 6.64 -14.76 12.66
N LEU A 174 5.87 -15.57 13.41
CA LEU A 174 4.75 -15.09 14.21
C LEU A 174 5.23 -14.20 15.36
N LYS A 175 6.34 -14.56 16.03
CA LYS A 175 6.96 -13.73 17.07
C LYS A 175 7.30 -12.33 16.54
N TYR A 176 7.94 -12.24 15.38
CA TYR A 176 8.28 -10.94 14.78
C TYR A 176 7.05 -10.13 14.37
N CYS A 177 6.04 -10.77 13.78
CA CYS A 177 4.78 -10.10 13.45
C CYS A 177 4.10 -9.55 14.70
N LEU A 178 4.01 -10.34 15.78
CA LEU A 178 3.39 -9.93 17.03
C LEU A 178 4.18 -8.83 17.76
N VAL A 179 5.52 -8.87 17.73
CA VAL A 179 6.36 -7.80 18.28
C VAL A 179 6.13 -6.49 17.54
N LEU A 180 6.13 -6.51 16.20
CA LEU A 180 5.85 -5.32 15.40
C LEU A 180 4.44 -4.77 15.67
N MET A 181 3.43 -5.64 15.74
CA MET A 181 2.07 -5.24 16.11
C MET A 181 1.98 -4.66 17.52
N ALA A 182 2.67 -5.26 18.51
CA ALA A 182 2.64 -4.78 19.89
C ALA A 182 3.22 -3.38 20.00
N VAL A 183 4.38 -3.13 19.39
CA VAL A 183 4.99 -1.79 19.33
C VAL A 183 4.06 -0.78 18.64
N GLY A 184 3.48 -1.19 17.50
CA GLY A 184 2.49 -0.37 16.79
C GLY A 184 1.27 -0.02 17.63
N LEU A 185 0.68 -1.00 18.32
CA LEU A 185 -0.47 -0.84 19.20
C LEU A 185 -0.16 0.07 20.39
N SER A 186 1.02 -0.05 20.99
CA SER A 186 1.44 0.83 22.08
C SER A 186 1.50 2.29 21.63
N LEU A 187 2.08 2.56 20.46
CA LEU A 187 2.17 3.91 19.90
C LEU A 187 0.79 4.46 19.53
N THR A 188 -0.07 3.65 18.89
CA THR A 188 -1.41 4.09 18.52
C THR A 188 -2.28 4.33 19.76
N LEU A 189 -2.13 3.55 20.83
CA LEU A 189 -2.85 3.75 22.09
C LEU A 189 -2.43 5.06 22.78
N ILE A 190 -1.12 5.32 22.85
CA ILE A 190 -0.60 6.58 23.41
C ILE A 190 -1.14 7.77 22.61
N SER A 191 -1.09 7.69 21.27
CA SER A 191 -1.61 8.74 20.40
C SER A 191 -3.13 8.88 20.52
N LEU A 192 -3.88 7.80 20.76
CA LEU A 192 -5.33 7.86 21.01
C LEU A 192 -5.62 8.61 22.31
N VAL A 193 -4.96 8.23 23.41
CA VAL A 193 -5.16 8.87 24.72
C VAL A 193 -4.84 10.36 24.63
N PHE A 194 -3.71 10.71 24.01
CA PHE A 194 -3.32 12.11 23.79
C PHE A 194 -4.36 12.86 22.96
N SER A 195 -4.73 12.33 21.80
CA SER A 195 -5.64 12.99 20.87
C SER A 195 -7.07 13.10 21.43
N TYR A 196 -7.55 12.07 22.12
CA TYR A 196 -8.83 12.08 22.82
C TYR A 196 -8.85 13.13 23.92
N THR A 197 -7.79 13.20 24.74
CA THR A 197 -7.70 14.16 25.84
C THR A 197 -7.64 15.58 25.31
N TYR A 198 -6.80 15.83 24.29
CA TYR A 198 -6.70 17.13 23.63
C TYR A 198 -8.06 17.55 23.07
N LEU A 199 -8.70 16.69 22.26
CA LEU A 199 -9.99 16.99 21.64
C LEU A 199 -11.09 17.21 22.69
N ARG A 200 -11.12 16.40 23.76
CA ARG A 200 -12.07 16.56 24.86
C ARG A 200 -11.90 17.89 25.57
N VAL A 201 -10.67 18.26 25.91
CA VAL A 201 -10.37 19.53 26.59
C VAL A 201 -10.77 20.70 25.70
N THR A 202 -10.34 20.72 24.44
CA THR A 202 -10.70 21.77 23.47
C THR A 202 -12.22 21.90 23.33
N ILE A 203 -12.95 20.81 23.14
CA ILE A 203 -14.42 20.89 23.01
C ILE A 203 -15.08 21.36 24.30
N SER A 204 -14.58 20.90 25.46
CA SER A 204 -15.11 21.33 26.75
C SER A 204 -14.89 22.82 27.01
N GLU A 205 -13.80 23.40 26.50
CA GLU A 205 -13.55 24.85 26.56
C GLU A 205 -14.48 25.63 25.63
N LEU A 206 -14.77 25.12 24.43
CA LEU A 206 -15.62 25.82 23.46
C LEU A 206 -17.12 25.77 23.82
N VAL A 207 -17.60 24.64 24.31
CA VAL A 207 -19.04 24.34 24.42
C VAL A 207 -19.48 24.19 25.89
N GLY A 208 -18.54 24.33 26.83
CA GLY A 208 -18.74 23.97 28.22
C GLY A 208 -18.89 22.45 28.40
N ASN A 209 -19.28 22.04 29.60
CA ASN A 209 -19.34 20.62 29.96
C ASN A 209 -20.65 19.92 29.50
N ASN A 210 -21.18 20.32 28.34
CA ASN A 210 -22.39 19.72 27.78
C ASN A 210 -22.09 18.31 27.24
N GLN A 211 -22.52 17.30 28.00
CA GLN A 211 -22.27 15.88 27.70
C GLN A 211 -22.81 15.43 26.35
N PHE A 212 -23.96 15.95 25.91
CA PHE A 212 -24.55 15.58 24.63
C PHE A 212 -23.66 16.01 23.48
N LEU A 213 -23.18 17.26 23.52
CA LEU A 213 -22.28 17.77 22.49
C LEU A 213 -20.94 17.05 22.56
N LEU A 214 -20.30 16.93 23.73
CA LEU A 214 -19.05 16.16 23.88
C LEU A 214 -19.15 14.76 23.26
N ASN A 215 -20.20 14.00 23.57
CA ASN A 215 -20.39 12.65 23.04
C ASN A 215 -20.63 12.64 21.52
N LYS A 216 -21.37 13.63 21.00
CA LYS A 216 -21.60 13.79 19.56
C LYS A 216 -20.28 13.91 18.77
N PHE A 217 -19.24 14.48 19.36
CA PHE A 217 -17.93 14.62 18.71
C PHE A 217 -16.94 13.52 19.06
N LEU A 218 -16.85 13.14 20.34
CA LEU A 218 -15.85 12.19 20.82
C LEU A 218 -16.13 10.75 20.37
N ILE A 219 -17.40 10.34 20.29
CA ILE A 219 -17.74 8.96 19.89
C ILE A 219 -17.32 8.69 18.43
N PRO A 220 -17.68 9.51 17.42
CA PRO A 220 -17.20 9.31 16.05
C PRO A 220 -15.69 9.37 15.92
N PHE A 221 -15.02 10.24 16.68
CA PHE A 221 -13.56 10.33 16.71
C PHE A 221 -12.92 9.02 17.17
N VAL A 222 -13.38 8.46 18.31
CA VAL A 222 -12.87 7.20 18.85
C VAL A 222 -13.13 6.04 17.90
N ILE A 223 -14.33 5.95 17.30
CA ILE A 223 -14.66 4.90 16.32
C ILE A 223 -13.74 4.98 15.10
N THR A 224 -13.57 6.18 14.54
CA THR A 224 -12.70 6.40 13.37
C THR A 224 -11.26 6.02 13.69
N TYR A 225 -10.76 6.44 14.85
CA TYR A 225 -9.42 6.10 15.29
C TYR A 225 -9.24 4.59 15.50
N ALA A 226 -10.25 3.90 16.06
CA ALA A 226 -10.22 2.45 16.24
C ALA A 226 -10.13 1.70 14.90
N ILE A 227 -10.91 2.12 13.89
CA ILE A 227 -10.85 1.54 12.54
C ILE A 227 -9.44 1.71 11.94
N ILE A 228 -8.85 2.90 12.07
CA ILE A 228 -7.49 3.18 11.59
C ILE A 228 -6.47 2.32 12.32
N CYS A 229 -6.63 2.14 13.64
CA CYS A 229 -5.76 1.29 14.44
C CYS A 229 -5.79 -0.17 13.97
N VAL A 230 -6.98 -0.71 13.70
CA VAL A 230 -7.14 -2.07 13.15
C VAL A 230 -6.46 -2.20 11.79
N ALA A 231 -6.68 -1.24 10.90
CA ALA A 231 -6.05 -1.23 9.58
C ALA A 231 -4.51 -1.15 9.67
N PHE A 232 -3.99 -0.29 10.55
CA PHE A 232 -2.56 -0.15 10.81
C PHE A 232 -1.95 -1.45 11.36
N CYS A 233 -2.64 -2.13 12.27
CA CYS A 233 -2.21 -3.43 12.80
C CYS A 233 -2.14 -4.50 11.72
N ALA A 234 -3.13 -4.56 10.81
CA ALA A 234 -3.13 -5.48 9.68
C ALA A 234 -1.93 -5.23 8.73
N ILE A 235 -1.59 -3.96 8.49
CA ILE A 235 -0.42 -3.58 7.70
C ILE A 235 0.87 -4.00 8.41
N LEU A 236 1.03 -3.70 9.69
CA LEU A 236 2.21 -4.11 10.46
C LEU A 236 2.40 -5.62 10.48
N PHE A 237 1.31 -6.38 10.58
CA PHE A 237 1.35 -7.84 10.46
C PHE A 237 1.83 -8.29 9.07
N ALA A 238 1.31 -7.69 8.00
CA ALA A 238 1.73 -8.00 6.64
C ALA A 238 3.22 -7.67 6.39
N VAL A 239 3.67 -6.51 6.87
CA VAL A 239 5.09 -6.09 6.81
C VAL A 239 5.96 -7.04 7.62
N GLY A 240 5.57 -7.38 8.85
CA GLY A 240 6.28 -8.33 9.69
C GLY A 240 6.40 -9.71 9.03
N ARG A 241 5.34 -10.18 8.36
CA ARG A 241 5.35 -11.42 7.59
C ARG A 241 6.34 -11.35 6.42
N LEU A 242 6.34 -10.25 5.67
CA LEU A 242 7.24 -10.06 4.54
C LEU A 242 8.72 -10.03 4.97
N ILE A 243 9.05 -9.23 5.99
CA ILE A 243 10.44 -9.11 6.50
C ILE A 243 10.89 -10.45 7.08
N SER A 244 10.08 -11.07 7.94
CA SER A 244 10.44 -12.33 8.57
C SER A 244 10.58 -13.48 7.56
N HIS A 245 9.84 -13.46 6.45
CA HIS A 245 10.01 -14.41 5.36
C HIS A 245 11.34 -14.23 4.62
N ARG A 246 11.76 -12.99 4.35
CA ARG A 246 13.05 -12.68 3.71
C ARG A 246 14.25 -13.07 4.57
N ILE A 247 14.07 -13.18 5.89
CA ILE A 247 15.08 -13.62 6.86
C ILE A 247 15.05 -15.14 7.06
N ALA A 248 13.86 -15.71 7.28
CA ALA A 248 13.72 -17.13 7.64
C ALA A 248 13.94 -18.07 6.44
N GLY A 249 13.58 -17.64 5.22
CA GLY A 249 13.75 -18.45 4.01
C GLY A 249 15.21 -18.84 3.75
N PRO A 250 16.15 -17.89 3.74
CA PRO A 250 17.58 -18.15 3.52
C PRO A 250 18.21 -19.05 4.57
N VAL A 251 17.90 -18.80 5.84
CA VAL A 251 18.41 -19.58 6.96
C VAL A 251 17.95 -21.04 6.85
N TYR A 252 16.68 -21.27 6.55
CA TYR A 252 16.15 -22.63 6.34
C TYR A 252 16.74 -23.31 5.10
N ALA A 253 16.92 -22.56 4.01
CA ALA A 253 17.54 -23.08 2.80
C ALA A 253 19.00 -23.52 3.06
N PHE A 254 19.74 -22.73 3.84
CA PHE A 254 21.10 -23.04 4.26
C PHE A 254 21.16 -24.25 5.21
N GLU A 255 20.28 -24.32 6.21
CA GLU A 255 20.15 -25.49 7.10
C GLU A 255 19.91 -26.78 6.30
N ARG A 256 19.00 -26.73 5.33
CA ARG A 256 18.71 -27.87 4.46
C ARG A 256 19.88 -28.22 3.54
N PHE A 257 20.60 -27.23 3.04
CA PHE A 257 21.84 -27.44 2.30
C PHE A 257 22.87 -28.20 3.14
N LEU A 258 23.05 -27.84 4.41
CA LEU A 258 23.98 -28.52 5.31
C LEU A 258 23.55 -29.98 5.55
N ILE A 259 22.26 -30.22 5.83
CA ILE A 259 21.73 -31.59 6.02
C ILE A 259 21.96 -32.44 4.77
N ASP A 260 21.55 -31.94 3.60
CA ASP A 260 21.68 -32.68 2.34
C ASP A 260 23.16 -33.03 2.03
N ASN A 261 24.10 -32.09 2.23
CA ASN A 261 25.51 -32.28 1.86
C ASN A 261 26.36 -32.98 2.94
N LEU A 262 26.20 -32.63 4.22
CA LEU A 262 27.01 -33.21 5.31
C LEU A 262 26.46 -34.53 5.83
N LEU A 263 25.14 -34.67 5.95
CA LEU A 263 24.53 -35.86 6.55
C LEU A 263 24.14 -36.90 5.50
N GLU A 264 23.60 -36.45 4.36
CA GLU A 264 23.12 -37.35 3.30
C GLU A 264 24.13 -37.51 2.14
N GLY A 265 25.24 -36.76 2.15
CA GLY A 265 26.31 -36.84 1.15
C GLY A 265 25.92 -36.39 -0.26
N LYS A 266 24.78 -35.72 -0.41
CA LYS A 266 24.25 -35.21 -1.68
C LYS A 266 25.04 -33.97 -2.09
N ASP A 267 25.63 -33.95 -3.29
CA ASP A 267 26.40 -32.82 -3.80
C ASP A 267 25.49 -31.70 -4.37
N ARG A 268 24.74 -31.03 -3.49
CA ARG A 268 23.70 -30.06 -3.86
C ARG A 268 24.17 -28.63 -3.60
N GLY A 269 24.18 -27.79 -4.63
CA GLY A 269 24.44 -26.35 -4.47
C GLY A 269 23.29 -25.58 -3.79
N LEU A 270 23.63 -24.45 -3.16
CA LEU A 270 22.66 -23.52 -2.60
C LEU A 270 22.47 -22.31 -3.52
N LYS A 271 21.21 -21.97 -3.81
CA LYS A 271 20.84 -20.75 -4.51
C LYS A 271 19.64 -20.09 -3.82
N LEU A 272 19.81 -18.84 -3.42
CA LEU A 272 18.85 -18.00 -2.71
C LEU A 272 18.08 -17.09 -3.69
N ARG A 273 16.95 -16.54 -3.22
CA ARG A 273 16.10 -15.68 -4.07
C ARG A 273 16.68 -14.28 -4.13
N SER A 274 16.31 -13.51 -5.14
CA SER A 274 16.80 -12.14 -5.28
C SER A 274 16.28 -11.19 -4.17
N GLY A 275 15.15 -11.49 -3.54
CA GLY A 275 14.61 -10.69 -2.43
C GLY A 275 15.04 -11.12 -1.03
N ASP A 276 15.87 -12.16 -0.93
CA ASP A 276 16.26 -12.77 0.34
C ASP A 276 17.42 -12.01 1.00
N GLU A 277 17.40 -11.96 2.34
CA GLU A 277 18.53 -11.49 3.14
C GLU A 277 19.64 -12.55 3.19
N PHE A 278 20.83 -12.19 3.69
CA PHE A 278 21.97 -13.11 3.87
C PHE A 278 22.46 -13.80 2.59
N ARG A 279 22.45 -13.11 1.44
CA ARG A 279 22.95 -13.69 0.17
C ARG A 279 24.37 -14.25 0.22
N HIS A 280 25.23 -13.72 1.10
CA HIS A 280 26.59 -14.24 1.31
C HIS A 280 26.63 -15.74 1.72
N LEU A 281 25.50 -16.30 2.17
CA LEU A 281 25.37 -17.74 2.45
C LEU A 281 25.55 -18.60 1.19
N GLU A 282 25.29 -18.08 -0.01
CA GLU A 282 25.58 -18.80 -1.28
C GLU A 282 27.09 -19.03 -1.43
N GLU A 283 27.90 -17.98 -1.21
CA GLU A 283 29.36 -18.05 -1.30
C GLU A 283 29.94 -18.98 -0.21
N LEU A 284 29.38 -18.92 0.99
CA LEU A 284 29.78 -19.79 2.09
C LEU A 284 29.44 -21.26 1.78
N ALA A 285 28.26 -21.52 1.23
CA ALA A 285 27.83 -22.85 0.83
C ALA A 285 28.77 -23.44 -0.24
N GLU A 286 29.19 -22.65 -1.23
CA GLU A 286 30.12 -23.13 -2.25
C GLU A 286 31.50 -23.49 -1.65
N LYS A 287 32.03 -22.66 -0.74
CA LYS A 287 33.28 -22.98 -0.02
C LYS A 287 33.19 -24.28 0.79
N VAL A 288 32.07 -24.49 1.49
CA VAL A 288 31.82 -25.74 2.25
C VAL A 288 31.78 -26.93 1.30
N ARG A 289 31.12 -26.79 0.14
CA ARG A 289 31.02 -27.84 -0.86
C ARG A 289 32.37 -28.19 -1.48
N GLU A 290 33.20 -27.21 -1.79
CA GLU A 290 34.57 -27.42 -2.27
C GLU A 290 35.42 -28.21 -1.26
N GLU A 291 35.33 -27.85 0.02
CA GLU A 291 36.07 -28.55 1.08
C GLU A 291 35.55 -29.98 1.28
N LEU A 292 34.23 -30.21 1.22
CA LEU A 292 33.65 -31.56 1.27
C LEU A 292 34.10 -32.42 0.08
N ARG A 293 34.19 -31.84 -1.12
CA ARG A 293 34.72 -32.53 -2.31
C ARG A 293 36.18 -32.88 -2.18
N ARG A 294 37.00 -31.99 -1.60
CA ARG A 294 38.43 -32.28 -1.32
C ARG A 294 38.64 -33.44 -0.35
N ARG A 295 37.70 -33.64 0.58
CA ARG A 295 37.77 -34.68 1.60
C ARG A 295 37.14 -36.01 1.17
N LYS A 296 36.33 -36.03 0.10
CA LYS A 296 35.85 -37.29 -0.48
C LYS A 296 37.06 -38.00 -1.11
N PRO A 297 37.33 -39.28 -0.74
CA PRO A 297 38.36 -40.05 -1.43
C PRO A 297 38.00 -40.19 -2.91
N PRO A 298 38.99 -40.28 -3.82
CA PRO A 298 38.71 -40.54 -5.23
C PRO A 298 37.83 -41.78 -5.34
N GLU A 299 36.76 -41.71 -6.12
CA GLU A 299 35.95 -42.89 -6.46
C GLU A 299 36.89 -43.96 -7.02
N ASP A 300 36.91 -45.12 -6.37
CA ASP A 300 37.70 -46.25 -6.81
C ASP A 300 37.18 -46.72 -8.18
N PRO A 301 37.99 -46.64 -9.26
CA PRO A 301 37.59 -47.10 -10.59
C PRO A 301 37.17 -48.58 -10.63
N SER A 302 37.49 -49.36 -9.58
CA SER A 302 37.24 -50.81 -9.52
C SER A 302 35.77 -51.22 -9.29
N THR A 303 34.87 -50.28 -8.95
CA THR A 303 33.44 -50.58 -8.69
C THR A 303 32.49 -50.35 -9.87
N GLN A 304 33.02 -50.11 -11.07
CA GLN A 304 32.22 -50.26 -12.29
C GLN A 304 32.00 -51.75 -12.58
N GLU A 305 30.97 -52.34 -11.95
CA GLU A 305 30.42 -53.62 -12.42
C GLU A 305 30.08 -53.49 -13.92
N PRO A 306 30.48 -54.45 -14.77
CA PRO A 306 30.08 -54.46 -16.15
C PRO A 306 28.56 -54.60 -16.22
N ARG A 307 27.90 -53.60 -16.80
CA ARG A 307 26.47 -53.68 -17.11
C ARG A 307 26.23 -54.87 -18.04
N PRO A 308 25.25 -55.75 -17.75
CA PRO A 308 24.79 -56.76 -18.69
C PRO A 308 24.08 -56.15 -19.91
#